data_AF-A0A3D5LEU8-F1
#
_entry.id   AF-A0A3D5LEU8-F1
#
_cell.length_a   1.000
_cell.length_b   1.000
_cell.length_c   1.000
_cell.angle_alpha   90.00
_cell.angle_beta   90.00
_cell.angle_gamma   90.00
#
_symmetry.space_group_name_H-M   'P 1'
#
loop_
_entity.id
_entity.type
_entity.pdbx_description
1 polymer ?
#
loop_
_entity_poly.entity_id
_entity_poly.type
_entity_poly.pdbx_seq_one_letter_code
_entity_poly.pdbx_strand_id
1 'polypeptide(L)'
;RIQQYIMQMRPVLKKEALFSDGTKDYRNPTEPEAGEKVTIRFRTGKNNVDIVWLCTDCEHYKMKKTESDREFDYYAVEMTMGEEPFYYYFEVASGLLHVFFDRYGVSKERRDAYRFCIIPGFSTPEWSKGAVMYQILVDR
;
A
#
# COMPACT_ATOMS: atom_id res chain seq x y z
N ARG A 1 -27.73 7.48 -25.54
CA ARG A 1 -28.11 6.09 -25.17
C ARG A 1 -26.91 5.27 -24.66
N ILE A 2 -25.80 5.16 -25.42
CA ILE A 2 -24.58 4.45 -24.95
C ILE A 2 -23.97 5.08 -23.69
N GLN A 3 -23.90 6.42 -23.60
CA GLN A 3 -23.41 7.11 -22.40
C GLN A 3 -24.24 6.80 -21.13
N GLN A 4 -25.58 6.71 -21.25
CA GLN A 4 -26.45 6.33 -20.12
C GLN A 4 -26.27 4.86 -19.71
N TYR A 5 -26.00 3.97 -20.67
CA TYR A 5 -25.71 2.56 -20.40
C TYR A 5 -24.36 2.37 -19.70
N ILE A 6 -23.33 3.12 -20.12
CA ILE A 6 -22.01 3.13 -19.46
C ILE A 6 -22.12 3.65 -18.02
N MET A 7 -22.97 4.66 -17.77
CA MET A 7 -23.25 5.16 -16.41
C MET A 7 -24.01 4.17 -15.51
N GLN A 8 -24.71 3.18 -16.09
CA GLN A 8 -25.45 2.14 -15.34
C GLN A 8 -24.63 0.87 -15.07
N MET A 9 -23.49 0.69 -15.75
CA MET A 9 -22.54 -0.36 -15.43
C MET A 9 -21.87 0.00 -14.10
N ARG A 10 -22.14 -0.74 -13.03
CA ARG A 10 -21.33 -0.66 -11.80
C ARG A 10 -20.00 -1.34 -12.13
N PRO A 11 -18.86 -0.61 -12.26
CA PRO A 11 -17.58 -1.29 -12.21
C PRO A 11 -17.53 -2.03 -10.88
N VAL A 12 -17.45 -3.36 -10.94
CA VAL A 12 -17.27 -4.17 -9.74
C VAL A 12 -15.81 -4.00 -9.37
N LEU A 13 -15.55 -3.13 -8.39
CA LEU A 13 -14.26 -3.06 -7.75
C LEU A 13 -13.92 -4.45 -7.20
N LYS A 14 -12.88 -5.07 -7.75
CA LYS A 14 -12.36 -6.38 -7.34
C LYS A 14 -11.49 -6.17 -6.11
N LYS A 15 -12.13 -6.12 -4.95
CA LYS A 15 -11.50 -5.78 -3.67
C LYS A 15 -10.35 -6.72 -3.32
N GLU A 16 -10.50 -7.98 -3.68
CA GLU A 16 -9.50 -9.06 -3.52
C GLU A 16 -8.23 -8.84 -4.36
N ALA A 17 -8.29 -8.03 -5.42
CA ALA A 17 -7.13 -7.70 -6.23
C ALA A 17 -6.31 -6.52 -5.66
N LEU A 18 -6.88 -5.75 -4.72
CA LEU A 18 -6.21 -4.64 -4.05
C LEU A 18 -5.18 -5.18 -3.06
N PHE A 19 -3.93 -4.73 -3.16
CA PHE A 19 -2.87 -5.19 -2.27
C PHE A 19 -1.70 -4.21 -2.16
N SER A 20 -1.17 -4.09 -0.95
CA SER A 20 0.13 -3.48 -0.65
C SER A 20 0.57 -3.97 0.73
N ASP A 21 1.86 -4.09 0.95
CA ASP A 21 2.43 -4.45 2.24
C ASP A 21 3.78 -3.76 2.50
N GLY A 22 4.47 -4.14 3.58
CA GLY A 22 5.78 -3.61 3.95
C GLY A 22 6.97 -4.33 3.31
N THR A 23 6.73 -5.30 2.41
CA THR A 23 7.81 -6.07 1.79
C THR A 23 8.47 -5.30 0.66
N LYS A 24 9.65 -5.75 0.24
CA LYS A 24 10.46 -5.11 -0.83
C LYS A 24 9.70 -4.93 -2.14
N ASP A 25 8.71 -5.78 -2.43
CA ASP A 25 7.96 -5.73 -3.67
C ASP A 25 6.98 -4.55 -3.70
N TYR A 26 6.59 -4.04 -2.52
CA TYR A 26 5.64 -2.94 -2.34
C TYR A 26 6.23 -1.70 -1.65
N ARG A 27 7.40 -1.83 -1.03
CA ARG A 27 8.11 -0.75 -0.35
C ARG A 27 9.61 -0.93 -0.53
N ASN A 28 10.23 -0.01 -1.26
CA ASN A 28 11.67 -0.09 -1.52
C ASN A 28 12.36 1.27 -1.33
N PRO A 29 13.37 1.38 -0.45
CA PRO A 29 13.82 0.35 0.49
C PRO A 29 12.79 0.05 1.59
N THR A 30 12.88 -1.12 2.23
CA THR A 30 11.96 -1.54 3.30
C THR A 30 12.27 -0.88 4.64
N GLU A 31 13.55 -0.60 4.89
CA GLU A 31 14.13 -0.01 6.11
C GLU A 31 14.91 1.27 5.71
N PRO A 32 14.23 2.34 5.28
CA PRO A 32 14.88 3.56 4.81
C PRO A 32 15.54 4.38 5.92
N GLU A 33 16.55 5.15 5.55
CA GLU A 33 17.11 6.22 6.38
C GLU A 33 16.34 7.54 6.22
N ALA A 34 16.53 8.47 7.16
CA ALA A 34 16.04 9.83 7.01
C ALA A 34 16.70 10.51 5.78
N GLY A 35 15.90 11.23 5.00
CA GLY A 35 16.31 11.84 3.73
C GLY A 35 16.35 10.87 2.54
N GLU A 36 16.16 9.57 2.77
CA GLU A 36 16.12 8.58 1.69
C GLU A 36 14.76 8.59 0.96
N LYS A 37 14.80 8.26 -0.33
CA LYS A 37 13.61 8.12 -1.16
C LYS A 37 13.07 6.71 -1.11
N VAL A 38 11.81 6.58 -0.71
CA VAL A 38 11.07 5.31 -0.68
C VAL A 38 10.05 5.29 -1.79
N THR A 39 10.10 4.25 -2.61
CA THR A 39 9.03 3.91 -3.55
C THR A 39 8.00 3.04 -2.85
N ILE A 40 6.77 3.52 -2.78
CA ILE A 40 5.62 2.79 -2.23
C ILE A 40 4.71 2.39 -3.39
N ARG A 41 4.38 1.10 -3.48
CA ARG A 41 3.54 0.54 -4.53
C ARG A 41 2.21 0.02 -4.01
N PHE A 42 1.22 0.03 -4.89
CA PHE A 42 -0.10 -0.51 -4.66
C PHE A 42 -0.56 -1.27 -5.90
N ARG A 43 -1.00 -2.52 -5.71
CA ARG A 43 -1.55 -3.39 -6.76
C ARG A 43 -3.06 -3.27 -6.77
N THR A 44 -3.63 -3.28 -7.97
CA THR A 44 -5.07 -3.43 -8.21
C THR A 44 -5.33 -4.44 -9.31
N GLY A 45 -6.58 -4.86 -9.50
CA GLY A 45 -6.95 -5.60 -10.70
C GLY A 45 -6.76 -4.76 -11.95
N LYS A 46 -6.36 -5.39 -13.06
CA LYS A 46 -6.13 -4.69 -14.32
C LYS A 46 -7.36 -3.90 -14.78
N ASN A 47 -7.17 -2.62 -15.06
CA ASN A 47 -8.19 -1.64 -15.45
C ASN A 47 -9.38 -1.59 -14.47
N ASN A 48 -9.15 -1.84 -13.18
CA ASN A 48 -10.23 -1.97 -12.19
C ASN A 48 -10.50 -0.68 -11.39
N VAL A 49 -9.56 0.25 -11.36
CA VAL A 49 -9.64 1.49 -10.58
C VAL A 49 -9.34 2.70 -11.46
N ASP A 50 -9.95 3.83 -11.15
CA ASP A 50 -9.69 5.08 -11.85
C ASP A 50 -8.47 5.79 -11.27
N ILE A 51 -8.32 5.72 -9.95
CA ILE A 51 -7.29 6.46 -9.21
C ILE A 51 -6.99 5.80 -7.87
N VAL A 52 -5.71 5.90 -7.50
CA VAL A 52 -5.19 5.47 -6.21
C VAL A 52 -4.43 6.65 -5.61
N TRP A 53 -4.68 6.94 -4.35
CA TRP A 53 -3.90 7.87 -3.56
C TRP A 53 -3.20 7.15 -2.41
N LEU A 54 -2.00 7.61 -2.10
CA LEU A 54 -1.40 7.39 -0.79
C LEU A 54 -1.74 8.60 0.08
N CYS A 55 -2.33 8.37 1.23
CA CYS A 55 -2.87 9.42 2.09
C CYS A 55 -2.15 9.43 3.43
N THR A 56 -1.84 10.63 3.90
CA THR A 56 -1.42 10.90 5.29
C THR A 56 -2.54 11.64 6.01
N ASP A 57 -2.26 12.21 7.19
CA ASP A 57 -3.23 13.08 7.88
C ASP A 57 -3.38 14.45 7.20
N CYS A 58 -2.36 14.88 6.45
CA CYS A 58 -2.31 16.23 5.88
C CYS A 58 -2.47 16.24 4.36
N GLU A 59 -2.06 15.17 3.68
CA GLU A 59 -1.81 15.19 2.23
C GLU A 59 -2.32 13.93 1.52
N HIS A 60 -2.72 14.10 0.26
CA HIS A 60 -3.16 13.05 -0.66
C HIS A 60 -2.25 13.00 -1.88
N TYR A 61 -1.37 12.01 -1.92
CA TYR A 61 -0.42 11.82 -3.01
C TYR A 61 -1.02 10.91 -4.07
N LYS A 62 -1.39 11.49 -5.22
CA LYS A 62 -1.88 10.70 -6.35
C LYS A 62 -0.78 9.77 -6.87
N MET A 63 -1.07 8.48 -6.88
CA MET A 63 -0.12 7.47 -7.36
C MET A 63 -0.15 7.35 -8.89
N LYS A 64 1.01 7.10 -9.49
CA LYS A 64 1.15 6.90 -10.94
C LYS A 64 1.12 5.41 -11.24
N LYS A 65 0.32 4.98 -12.24
CA LYS A 65 0.40 3.63 -12.79
C LYS A 65 1.77 3.44 -13.47
N THR A 66 2.58 2.51 -12.98
CA THR A 66 3.96 2.28 -13.45
C THR A 66 4.12 0.98 -14.22
N GLU A 67 3.30 -0.04 -13.93
CA GLU A 67 3.42 -1.37 -14.52
C GLU A 67 2.03 -2.01 -14.67
N SER A 68 1.92 -2.98 -15.58
CA SER A 68 0.73 -3.82 -15.74
C SER A 68 1.13 -5.19 -16.26
N ASP A 69 0.58 -6.23 -15.68
CA ASP A 69 0.74 -7.60 -16.15
C ASP A 69 -0.57 -8.13 -16.78
N ARG A 70 -0.78 -9.44 -16.79
CA ARG A 70 -1.99 -10.06 -17.33
C ARG A 70 -3.22 -9.74 -16.47
N GLU A 71 -3.08 -9.72 -15.15
CA GLU A 71 -4.17 -9.67 -14.17
C GLU A 71 -4.20 -8.39 -13.35
N PHE A 72 -3.07 -7.71 -13.19
CA PHE A 72 -2.90 -6.60 -12.27
C PHE A 72 -2.31 -5.34 -12.90
N ASP A 73 -2.66 -4.21 -12.29
CA ASP A 73 -2.03 -2.91 -12.49
C ASP A 73 -1.31 -2.50 -11.20
N TYR A 74 -0.10 -1.94 -11.35
CA TYR A 74 0.68 -1.45 -10.23
C TYR A 74 0.84 0.06 -10.32
N TYR A 75 0.59 0.71 -9.18
CA TYR A 75 0.70 2.13 -8.99
C TYR A 75 1.85 2.39 -8.02
N ALA A 76 2.58 3.48 -8.21
CA ALA A 76 3.68 3.86 -7.34
C ALA A 76 3.70 5.36 -7.04
N VAL A 77 4.27 5.71 -5.89
CA VAL A 77 4.65 7.07 -5.52
C VAL A 77 6.01 7.01 -4.81
N GLU A 78 6.83 8.03 -5.01
CA GLU A 78 8.10 8.20 -4.34
C GLU A 78 7.95 9.24 -3.21
N MET A 79 8.43 8.90 -2.03
CA MET A 79 8.36 9.74 -0.83
C MET A 79 9.77 9.90 -0.26
N THR A 80 10.20 11.14 -0.01
CA THR A 80 11.41 11.38 0.77
C THR A 80 11.08 11.26 2.26
N MET A 81 11.79 10.40 2.97
CA MET A 81 11.57 10.19 4.40
C MET A 81 12.07 11.37 5.22
N GLY A 82 11.27 11.79 6.20
CA GLY A 82 11.71 12.70 7.26
C GLY A 82 12.42 11.94 8.38
N GLU A 83 12.52 12.58 9.55
CA GLU A 83 13.05 11.95 10.77
C GLU A 83 11.95 11.27 11.60
N GLU A 84 10.71 11.75 11.47
CA GLU A 84 9.55 11.23 12.22
C GLU A 84 8.93 9.99 11.53
N PRO A 85 8.23 9.13 12.29
CA PRO A 85 7.49 8.01 11.71
C PRO A 85 6.48 8.47 10.66
N PHE A 86 6.55 7.86 9.48
CA PHE A 86 5.67 8.15 8.35
C PHE A 86 4.49 7.19 8.32
N TYR A 87 3.31 7.70 8.71
CA TYR A 87 2.06 6.95 8.70
C TYR A 87 1.25 7.22 7.44
N TYR A 88 0.75 6.15 6.81
CA TYR A 88 -0.06 6.28 5.61
C TYR A 88 -1.09 5.16 5.44
N TYR A 89 -2.05 5.40 4.57
CA TYR A 89 -3.03 4.44 4.07
C TYR A 89 -3.29 4.74 2.59
N PHE A 90 -4.13 3.95 1.93
CA PHE A 90 -4.52 4.22 0.55
C PHE A 90 -6.01 4.54 0.46
N GLU A 91 -6.32 5.43 -0.46
CA GLU A 91 -7.68 5.66 -0.96
C GLU A 91 -7.76 5.22 -2.41
N VAL A 92 -8.83 4.51 -2.75
CA VAL A 92 -9.02 3.93 -4.08
C VAL A 92 -10.42 4.29 -4.56
N ALA A 93 -10.51 4.86 -5.76
CA ALA A 93 -11.79 5.19 -6.38
C ALA A 93 -12.00 4.47 -7.72
N SER A 94 -13.24 4.06 -7.96
CA SER A 94 -13.74 3.52 -9.23
C SER A 94 -15.19 3.98 -9.43
N GLY A 95 -15.39 4.93 -10.33
CA GLY A 95 -16.65 5.66 -10.50
C GLY A 95 -17.08 6.34 -9.19
N LEU A 96 -18.23 5.93 -8.67
CA LEU A 96 -18.78 6.43 -7.40
C LEU A 96 -18.32 5.63 -6.17
N LEU A 97 -17.61 4.52 -6.36
CA LEU A 97 -17.09 3.71 -5.26
C LEU A 97 -15.79 4.32 -4.75
N HIS A 98 -15.75 4.53 -3.43
CA HIS A 98 -14.58 4.97 -2.70
C HIS A 98 -14.31 4.00 -1.56
N VAL A 99 -13.08 3.49 -1.47
CA VAL A 99 -12.68 2.58 -0.38
C VAL A 99 -11.31 2.96 0.15
N PHE A 100 -11.05 2.54 1.38
CA PHE A 100 -9.78 2.70 2.06
C PHE A 100 -9.04 1.36 2.07
N PHE A 101 -7.71 1.39 2.06
CA PHE A 101 -6.89 0.21 2.25
C PHE A 101 -5.76 0.51 3.25
N ASP A 102 -5.67 -0.32 4.27
CA ASP A 102 -4.67 -0.23 5.34
C ASP A 102 -4.05 -1.62 5.60
N ARG A 103 -3.28 -1.81 6.68
CA ARG A 103 -2.65 -3.10 6.98
C ARG A 103 -3.64 -4.24 7.18
N TYR A 104 -4.89 -3.93 7.53
CA TYR A 104 -5.97 -4.90 7.69
C TYR A 104 -6.78 -5.10 6.39
N GLY A 105 -6.30 -4.56 5.28
CA GLY A 105 -6.90 -4.70 3.96
C GLY A 105 -7.96 -3.63 3.65
N VAL A 106 -8.84 -3.95 2.72
CA VAL A 106 -9.87 -3.03 2.21
C VAL A 106 -11.00 -2.77 3.22
N SER A 107 -11.45 -1.52 3.29
CA SER A 107 -12.53 -1.06 4.17
C SER A 107 -13.37 0.03 3.50
N LYS A 108 -14.61 0.21 3.97
CA LYS A 108 -15.45 1.36 3.60
C LYS A 108 -15.14 2.62 4.42
N GLU A 109 -14.49 2.44 5.55
CA GLU A 109 -14.17 3.50 6.51
C GLU A 109 -12.67 3.52 6.80
N ARG A 110 -12.13 4.72 7.06
CA ARG A 110 -10.74 4.91 7.47
C ARG A 110 -10.52 4.36 8.87
N ARG A 111 -9.44 3.58 9.06
CA ARG A 111 -9.08 2.99 10.37
C ARG A 111 -7.68 3.41 10.78
N ASP A 112 -7.59 4.46 11.57
CA ASP A 112 -6.30 5.11 11.90
C ASP A 112 -5.32 4.19 12.64
N ALA A 113 -5.84 3.22 13.41
CA ALA A 113 -5.06 2.23 14.15
C ALA A 113 -4.31 1.23 13.24
N TYR A 114 -4.76 1.04 11.99
CA TYR A 114 -4.21 0.03 11.07
C TYR A 114 -3.39 0.64 9.93
N ARG A 115 -3.11 1.95 9.98
CA ARG A 115 -2.22 2.62 9.01
C ARG A 115 -0.89 1.87 8.87
N PHE A 116 -0.34 1.89 7.67
CA PHE A 116 1.04 1.51 7.44
C PHE A 116 1.96 2.51 8.15
N CYS A 117 3.13 2.05 8.54
CA CYS A 117 4.16 2.88 9.15
C CYS A 117 5.51 2.56 8.51
N ILE A 118 6.31 3.61 8.30
CA ILE A 118 7.73 3.55 8.02
C ILE A 118 8.41 4.31 9.16
N ILE A 119 9.41 3.70 9.78
CA ILE A 119 10.22 4.32 10.83
C ILE A 119 11.61 4.54 10.25
N PRO A 120 11.96 5.77 9.85
CA PRO A 120 13.28 6.06 9.29
C PRO A 120 14.40 5.74 10.30
N GLY A 121 15.48 5.12 9.81
CA GLY A 121 16.63 4.72 10.64
C GLY A 121 16.42 3.46 11.50
N PHE A 122 15.24 2.84 11.44
CA PHE A 122 15.03 1.53 12.03
C PHE A 122 15.60 0.43 11.11
N SER A 123 16.44 -0.43 11.66
CA SER A 123 16.95 -1.61 10.95
C SER A 123 16.89 -2.86 11.82
N THR A 124 16.60 -3.99 11.18
CA THR A 124 16.74 -5.30 11.80
C THR A 124 18.10 -5.92 11.44
N PRO A 125 18.80 -6.56 12.39
CA PRO A 125 20.10 -7.19 12.11
C PRO A 125 19.97 -8.22 10.98
N GLU A 126 20.87 -8.16 10.00
CA GLU A 126 20.75 -8.96 8.78
C GLU A 126 20.71 -10.47 9.05
N TRP A 127 21.48 -10.94 10.03
CA TRP A 127 21.50 -12.35 10.43
C TRP A 127 20.15 -12.86 10.93
N SER A 128 19.26 -11.99 11.41
CA SER A 128 17.96 -12.37 11.98
C SER A 128 16.86 -12.50 10.92
N LYS A 129 17.03 -11.85 9.76
CA LYS A 129 16.06 -11.90 8.66
C LYS A 129 16.06 -13.31 8.04
N GLY A 130 14.97 -14.05 8.26
CA GLY A 130 14.82 -15.42 7.77
C GLY A 130 15.50 -16.50 8.62
N ALA A 131 16.06 -16.13 9.78
CA ALA A 131 16.64 -17.10 10.71
C ALA A 131 15.57 -17.97 11.39
N VAL A 132 15.90 -19.23 11.67
CA VAL A 132 15.10 -20.13 12.51
C VAL A 132 15.67 -20.10 13.91
N MET A 133 14.92 -19.53 14.86
CA MET A 133 15.32 -19.48 16.27
C MET A 133 14.77 -20.70 17.02
N TYR A 134 15.62 -21.34 17.82
CA TYR A 134 15.23 -22.42 18.70
C TYR A 134 15.50 -22.00 20.15
N GLN A 135 14.45 -21.97 20.96
CA GLN A 135 14.58 -21.66 22.39
C GLN A 135 14.72 -22.97 23.17
N ILE A 136 15.80 -23.09 23.95
CA ILE A 136 16.04 -24.24 24.82
C ILE A 136 15.77 -23.83 26.26
N LEU A 137 14.93 -24.61 26.95
CA LEU A 137 14.72 -24.48 28.39
C LEU A 137 15.75 -25.38 29.09
N VAL A 138 16.80 -24.80 29.67
CA VAL A 138 17.97 -25.54 30.17
C VAL A 138 17.67 -26.53 31.31
N ASP A 139 16.55 -26.34 32.02
CA ASP A 139 16.10 -27.23 33.10
C ASP A 139 15.21 -28.40 32.62
N ARG A 140 15.07 -28.59 31.30
CA ARG A 140 14.27 -29.65 30.65
C ARG A 140 15.07 -30.35 29.56
#